data_AF-A0A7S1NZC0-F1
#
_entry.id   AF-A0A7S1NZC0-F1
#
_cell.length_a   1.000
_cell.length_b   1.000
_cell.length_c   1.000
_cell.angle_alpha   90.00
_cell.angle_beta   90.00
_cell.angle_gamma   90.00
#
_symmetry.space_group_name_H-M   'P 1'
#
loop_
_entity.id
_entity.type
_entity.pdbx_description
1 polymer ?
#
loop_
_entity_poly.entity_id
_entity_poly.type
_entity_poly.pdbx_seq_one_letter_code
_entity_poly.pdbx_strand_id
1 'polypeptide(L)'
;DDCEDPLPPLIYPLLNLCNTNHRPTAKEESGKERSTTYRSVRLGGQEVGVSSGFALALRCSQATPDFRPEIQTRVTVINFSVTHESLLEQLLTEVVRCEAPQMESRRLT
;
A
#
# COMPACT_ATOMS: atom_id res chain seq x y z
N ASP A 1 11.58 3.54 11.82
CA ASP A 1 10.74 2.77 12.74
C ASP A 1 9.78 1.94 11.92
N ASP A 2 9.84 0.63 12.07
CA ASP A 2 8.98 -0.31 11.36
C ASP A 2 7.53 -0.20 11.81
N CYS A 3 6.59 -0.37 10.88
CA CYS A 3 5.17 -0.42 11.21
C CYS A 3 4.87 -1.76 11.91
N GLU A 4 5.03 -1.82 13.22
CA GLU A 4 4.67 -2.99 14.04
C GLU A 4 3.35 -2.75 14.77
N ASP A 5 2.60 -3.84 15.00
CA ASP A 5 1.39 -3.77 15.80
C ASP A 5 1.75 -3.73 17.31
N PRO A 6 1.13 -2.85 18.12
CA PRO A 6 0.06 -1.94 17.73
C PRO A 6 0.58 -0.70 16.98
N LEU A 7 -0.05 -0.41 15.83
CA LEU A 7 0.23 0.82 15.10
C LEU A 7 0.04 2.07 15.98
N PRO A 8 0.87 3.12 15.80
CA PRO A 8 0.69 4.39 16.48
C PRO A 8 -0.75 4.91 16.35
N PRO A 9 -1.39 5.39 17.44
CA PRO A 9 -2.78 5.85 17.42
C PRO A 9 -3.09 6.91 16.34
N LEU A 10 -2.08 7.69 15.97
CA LEU A 10 -2.17 8.73 14.94
C LEU A 10 -2.32 8.18 13.51
N ILE A 11 -1.98 6.91 13.27
CA ILE A 11 -2.12 6.29 11.94
C ILE A 11 -3.57 5.85 11.69
N TYR A 12 -4.33 5.43 12.70
CA TYR A 12 -5.69 4.93 12.52
C TYR A 12 -6.64 5.89 11.77
N PRO A 13 -6.65 7.21 12.05
CA PRO A 13 -7.45 8.15 11.27
C PRO A 13 -7.05 8.20 9.79
N LEU A 14 -5.76 8.00 9.48
CA LEU A 14 -5.25 7.98 8.10
C LEU A 14 -5.65 6.71 7.36
N LEU A 15 -5.78 5.57 8.04
CA LEU A 15 -6.23 4.32 7.41
C LEU A 15 -7.65 4.42 6.85
N ASN A 16 -8.49 5.30 7.42
CA ASN A 16 -9.84 5.56 6.92
C ASN A 16 -9.85 6.37 5.62
N LEU A 17 -8.74 7.04 5.28
CA LEU A 17 -8.60 7.78 4.02
C LEU A 17 -8.30 6.83 2.85
N CYS A 18 -7.75 5.65 3.12
CA CYS A 18 -7.27 4.71 2.11
C CYS A 18 -8.38 3.95 1.38
N ASN A 19 -9.63 3.98 1.87
CA ASN A 19 -10.73 3.20 1.30
C ASN A 19 -11.70 4.09 0.50
N THR A 20 -11.23 4.67 -0.60
CA THR A 20 -12.07 5.39 -1.57
C THR A 20 -12.53 4.53 -2.74
N ASN A 21 -12.57 3.20 -2.58
CA ASN A 21 -13.27 2.33 -3.54
C ASN A 21 -14.80 2.50 -3.49
N HIS A 22 -15.34 3.28 -2.55
CA HIS A 22 -16.58 4.01 -2.83
C HIS A 22 -16.28 5.13 -3.81
N ARG A 23 -16.27 4.76 -5.11
CA ARG A 23 -16.86 5.60 -6.15
C ARG A 23 -18.11 6.25 -5.52
N PRO A 24 -18.24 7.59 -5.50
CA PRO A 24 -19.49 8.18 -5.11
C PRO A 24 -20.53 7.62 -6.09
N THR A 25 -21.37 6.70 -5.61
CA THR A 25 -22.53 6.28 -6.37
C THR A 25 -23.38 7.54 -6.44
N ALA A 26 -23.34 8.17 -7.61
CA ALA A 26 -24.08 9.36 -7.94
C ALA A 26 -25.56 9.12 -7.68
N LYS A 27 -26.03 9.51 -6.50
CA LYS A 27 -27.42 9.81 -6.17
C LYS A 27 -27.43 10.80 -5.03
N GLU A 28 -27.42 12.08 -5.38
CA GLU A 28 -28.18 13.11 -4.65
C GLU A 28 -28.26 14.35 -5.56
N GLU A 29 -29.42 14.47 -6.20
CA GLU A 29 -29.85 15.66 -6.92
C GLU A 29 -30.50 16.63 -5.93
N SER A 30 -29.80 17.70 -5.56
CA SER A 30 -30.40 19.03 -5.34
C SER A 30 -29.32 20.04 -4.96
N GLY A 31 -29.41 21.21 -5.59
CA GLY A 31 -28.33 22.18 -5.71
C GLY A 31 -27.70 22.68 -4.40
N LYS A 32 -26.36 22.62 -4.37
CA LYS A 32 -25.51 23.62 -3.73
C LYS A 32 -24.16 23.60 -4.46
N GLU A 33 -23.52 24.76 -4.56
CA GLU A 33 -22.25 25.02 -5.25
C GLU A 33 -21.22 23.89 -5.10
N ARG A 34 -20.41 23.68 -6.14
CA ARG A 34 -19.23 22.81 -6.13
C ARG A 34 -18.24 23.28 -5.06
N SER A 35 -18.52 22.96 -3.81
CA SER A 35 -17.58 23.03 -2.71
C SER A 35 -16.52 21.97 -3.02
N THR A 36 -15.31 22.41 -3.32
CA THR A 36 -14.14 21.54 -3.27
C THR A 36 -14.10 20.94 -1.87
N THR A 37 -14.62 19.73 -1.71
CA THR A 37 -14.67 19.02 -0.43
C THR A 37 -13.23 18.75 -0.02
N TYR A 38 -12.65 19.65 0.78
CA TYR A 38 -11.39 19.38 1.46
C TYR A 38 -11.67 18.22 2.41
N ARG A 39 -11.07 17.05 2.16
CA ARG A 39 -11.08 15.99 3.18
C ARG A 39 -10.23 16.48 4.33
N SER A 40 -10.76 16.51 5.55
CA SER A 40 -9.97 16.79 6.75
C SER A 40 -9.90 15.54 7.62
N VAL A 41 -8.79 15.38 8.34
CA VAL A 41 -8.57 14.28 9.28
C VAL A 41 -8.08 14.85 10.61
N ARG A 42 -8.55 14.28 11.72
CA ARG A 42 -8.09 14.67 13.06
C ARG A 42 -6.85 13.88 13.44
N LEU A 43 -5.73 14.57 13.61
CA LEU A 43 -4.45 14.01 14.02
C LEU A 43 -3.97 14.76 15.25
N GLY A 44 -3.68 14.04 16.34
CA GLY A 44 -3.15 14.65 17.57
C GLY A 44 -4.05 15.73 18.18
N GLY A 45 -5.36 15.67 17.93
CA GLY A 45 -6.33 16.68 18.38
C GLY A 45 -6.48 17.90 17.46
N GLN A 46 -5.71 17.99 16.37
CA GLN A 46 -5.82 19.05 15.37
C GLN A 46 -6.49 18.54 14.10
N GLU A 47 -7.25 19.41 13.44
CA GLU A 47 -7.86 19.14 12.15
C GLU A 47 -6.88 19.51 11.03
N VAL A 48 -6.51 18.53 10.22
CA VAL A 48 -5.52 18.67 9.15
C VAL A 48 -6.21 18.42 7.80
N GLY A 49 -6.04 19.34 6.86
CA GLY A 49 -6.53 19.18 5.49
C GLY A 49 -5.71 18.14 4.72
N VAL A 50 -6.39 17.27 3.98
CA VAL A 50 -5.82 16.19 3.17
C VAL A 50 -5.92 16.57 1.70
N SER A 51 -4.79 16.47 0.99
CA SER A 51 -4.73 16.69 -0.46
C SER A 51 -5.52 15.62 -1.23
N SER A 52 -6.12 16.00 -2.36
CA SER A 52 -6.84 15.06 -3.24
C SER A 52 -5.96 13.95 -3.83
N GLY A 53 -4.63 14.15 -3.87
CA GLY A 53 -3.65 13.16 -4.33
C GLY A 53 -2.89 12.47 -3.20
N PHE A 54 -3.36 12.56 -1.95
CA PHE A 54 -2.69 11.92 -0.82
C PHE A 54 -2.70 10.40 -0.96
N ALA A 55 -1.52 9.79 -0.79
CA ALA A 55 -1.34 8.35 -0.73
C ALA A 55 -0.47 8.00 0.48
N LEU A 56 -0.86 6.98 1.23
CA LEU A 56 -0.13 6.47 2.37
C LEU A 56 0.45 5.09 2.04
N ALA A 57 1.77 4.95 2.10
CA ALA A 57 2.46 3.67 2.00
C ALA A 57 3.22 3.43 3.30
N LEU A 58 3.07 2.23 3.87
CA LEU A 58 3.72 1.80 5.09
C LEU A 58 4.59 0.58 4.78
N ARG A 59 5.78 0.53 5.38
CA ARG A 59 6.70 -0.61 5.28
C ARG A 59 6.92 -1.21 6.66
N CYS A 60 7.00 -2.53 6.71
CA CYS A 60 7.33 -3.29 7.92
C CYS A 60 8.57 -4.13 7.60
N SER A 61 9.56 -4.18 8.50
CA SER A 61 10.70 -5.08 8.39
C SER A 61 10.31 -6.53 8.67
N GLN A 62 9.21 -6.78 9.38
CA GLN A 62 8.75 -8.14 9.67
C GLN A 62 8.06 -8.75 8.44
N ALA A 63 8.49 -9.96 8.06
CA ALA A 63 7.96 -10.69 6.91
C ALA A 63 6.47 -11.05 7.04
N THR A 64 6.01 -11.26 8.29
CA THR A 64 4.61 -11.56 8.63
C THR A 64 4.18 -10.64 9.78
N PRO A 65 3.80 -9.39 9.50
CA PRO A 65 3.26 -8.52 10.54
C PRO A 65 1.88 -9.04 10.94
N ASP A 66 1.67 -9.24 12.24
CA ASP A 66 0.40 -9.71 12.79
C ASP A 66 -0.58 -8.54 12.92
N PHE A 67 -1.09 -8.06 11.79
CA PHE A 67 -2.08 -7.01 11.79
C PHE A 67 -3.47 -7.55 12.12
N ARG A 68 -4.14 -6.93 13.09
CA ARG A 68 -5.53 -7.29 13.40
C ARG A 68 -6.44 -7.18 12.15
N PRO A 69 -7.48 -8.02 12.02
CA PRO A 69 -8.36 -8.03 10.85
C PRO A 69 -8.98 -6.67 10.50
N GLU A 70 -9.24 -5.82 11.50
CA GLU A 70 -9.78 -4.47 11.29
C GLU A 70 -8.84 -3.57 10.48
N ILE A 71 -7.52 -3.76 10.62
CA ILE A 71 -6.51 -3.04 9.84
C ILE A 71 -6.41 -3.65 8.45
N GLN A 72 -6.29 -4.98 8.36
CA GLN A 72 -6.15 -5.72 7.10
C GLN A 72 -7.32 -5.48 6.13
N THR A 73 -8.52 -5.19 6.65
CA THR A 73 -9.69 -4.89 5.82
C THR A 73 -9.67 -3.47 5.23
N ARG A 74 -8.96 -2.52 5.86
CA ARG A 74 -8.92 -1.10 5.46
C ARG A 74 -7.73 -0.75 4.57
N VAL A 75 -6.70 -1.58 4.58
CA VAL A 75 -5.45 -1.36 3.82
C VAL A 75 -5.20 -2.51 2.88
N THR A 76 -4.52 -2.24 1.77
CA THR A 76 -3.98 -3.30 0.93
C THR A 76 -2.63 -3.73 1.48
N VAL A 77 -2.53 -5.00 1.90
CA VAL A 77 -1.26 -5.59 2.34
C VAL A 77 -0.56 -6.19 1.11
N ILE A 78 0.70 -5.81 0.90
CA ILE A 78 1.53 -6.35 -0.17
C ILE A 78 2.68 -7.14 0.45
N ASN A 79 2.76 -8.44 0.16
CA ASN A 79 3.82 -9.30 0.65
C ASN A 79 5.00 -9.28 -0.33
N PHE A 80 6.13 -8.71 0.10
CA PHE A 80 7.38 -8.68 -0.65
C PHE A 80 8.44 -9.67 -0.12
N SER A 81 8.03 -10.60 0.74
CA SER A 81 8.95 -11.60 1.28
C SER A 81 9.47 -12.48 0.15
N VAL A 82 10.80 -12.51 0.01
CA VAL A 82 11.48 -13.39 -0.94
C VAL A 82 11.37 -14.82 -0.42
N THR A 83 10.89 -15.74 -1.27
CA THR A 83 10.88 -17.16 -0.94
C THR A 83 12.22 -17.78 -1.34
N HIS A 84 12.60 -18.89 -0.71
CA HIS A 84 13.83 -19.59 -1.07
C HIS A 84 13.86 -19.95 -2.57
N GLU A 85 12.73 -20.38 -3.12
CA GLU A 85 12.58 -20.68 -4.54
C GLU A 85 12.80 -19.44 -5.42
N SER A 86 12.21 -18.29 -5.08
CA SER A 86 12.41 -17.07 -5.88
C SER A 86 13.84 -16.56 -5.79
N LEU A 87 14.52 -16.73 -4.65
CA LEU A 87 15.94 -16.42 -4.50
C LEU A 87 16.82 -17.33 -5.36
N LEU A 88 16.52 -18.64 -5.39
CA LEU A 88 17.23 -19.59 -6.25
C LEU A 88 17.05 -19.25 -7.73
N GLU A 89 15.84 -18.88 -8.14
CA GLU A 89 15.58 -18.45 -9.52
C GLU A 89 16.35 -17.17 -9.85
N GLN A 90 16.34 -16.17 -8.96
CA GLN A 90 17.14 -14.95 -9.12
C GLN A 90 18.63 -15.23 -9.27
N LEU A 91 19.18 -16.10 -8.42
CA LEU A 91 20.58 -16.50 -8.48
C LEU A 91 20.87 -17.25 -9.79
N LEU A 92 20.00 -18.18 -10.18
CA LEU A 92 20.13 -18.95 -11.41
C LEU A 92 20.11 -18.03 -12.63
N THR A 93 19.24 -17.03 -12.67
CA THR A 93 19.22 -16.03 -13.73
C THR A 93 20.57 -15.32 -13.82
N GLU A 94 21.17 -14.90 -12.71
CA GLU A 94 22.47 -14.23 -12.76
C GLU A 94 23.63 -15.15 -13.14
N VAL A 95 23.60 -16.42 -12.73
CA VAL A 95 24.58 -17.42 -13.17
C VAL A 95 24.45 -17.68 -14.67
N VAL A 96 23.24 -17.89 -15.19
CA VAL A 96 22.99 -18.13 -16.62
C VAL A 96 23.41 -16.93 -17.47
N ARG A 97 23.19 -15.70 -16.98
CA ARG A 97 23.68 -14.49 -17.65
C ARG A 97 25.21 -14.44 -17.74
N CYS A 98 25.92 -14.91 -16.73
CA CYS A 98 27.39 -14.93 -16.72
C CYS A 98 27.96 -16.10 -17.54
N GLU A 99 27.43 -17.31 -17.37
CA GLU A 99 28.03 -18.54 -17.92
C GLU A 99 27.46 -18.94 -19.29
N ALA A 100 26.21 -18.59 -19.60
CA ALA A 100 25.54 -18.98 -20.84
C ALA A 100 24.55 -17.91 -21.36
N PRO A 101 25.02 -16.69 -21.68
CA PRO A 101 24.16 -15.59 -22.10
C PRO A 101 23.31 -15.91 -23.35
N GLN A 102 23.80 -16.78 -24.24
CA GLN A 102 23.07 -17.28 -25.40
C GLN A 102 21.79 -18.08 -25.04
N MET A 103 21.74 -18.70 -23.86
CA MET A 103 20.58 -19.44 -23.38
C MET A 103 19.50 -18.49 -22.86
N GLU A 104 19.90 -17.39 -22.21
CA GLU A 104 19.00 -16.31 -21.77
C GLU A 104 18.28 -15.66 -22.96
N SER A 105 19.02 -15.37 -24.05
CA SER A 105 18.47 -14.76 -25.27
C SER A 105 17.34 -15.57 -25.89
N ARG A 106 17.38 -16.91 -25.79
CA ARG A 106 16.32 -17.81 -26.28
C ARG A 106 15.10 -17.89 -25.35
N ARG A 107 15.20 -17.49 -24.08
CA ARG A 107 14.04 -17.40 -23.16
C ARG A 107 13.25 -16.11 -23.37
N LEU A 108 13.89 -15.06 -23.91
CA LEU A 108 13.30 -13.75 -24.16
C LEU A 108 12.64 -13.61 -25.55
N THR A 109 12.76 -14.61 -26.43
CA THR A 109 12.11 -14.67 -27.76
C THR A 109 10.92 -15.61 -27.74
#